data_AF-A0A9X4FDC8-F1
#
_entry.id   AF-A0A9X4FDC8-F1
#
_cell.length_a   1.000
_cell.length_b   1.000
_cell.length_c   1.000
_cell.angle_alpha   90.00
_cell.angle_beta   90.00
_cell.angle_gamma   90.00
#
_symmetry.space_group_name_H-M   'P 1'
#
loop_
_entity.id
_entity.type
_entity.pdbx_description
1 polymer ?
#
loop_
_entity_poly.entity_id
_entity_poly.type
_entity_poly.pdbx_seq_one_letter_code
_entity_poly.pdbx_strand_id
1 'polypeptide(L)' 'MLEEEYILNIAQTSAQRYKKFHIKKRNGTLRTIFQPSKEVKGFQRIIHDEVLKKLPSHPASTAYKEGSSIKKQ' A
#
# COMPACT_ATOMS: atom_id res chain seq x y z
N MET A 1 -9.25 10.69 -19.74
CA MET A 1 -9.73 9.96 -18.54
C MET A 1 -9.42 8.48 -18.74
N LEU A 2 -9.30 7.68 -17.67
CA LEU A 2 -9.21 6.23 -17.81
C LEU A 2 -10.60 5.70 -18.15
N GLU A 3 -10.68 4.75 -19.09
CA GLU A 3 -11.93 4.07 -19.43
C GLU A 3 -12.40 3.18 -18.28
N GLU A 4 -13.72 3.12 -18.05
CA GLU A 4 -14.31 2.34 -16.96
C GLU A 4 -13.94 0.84 -17.04
N GLU A 5 -13.99 0.27 -18.24
CA GLU A 5 -13.64 -1.12 -18.50
C GLU A 5 -12.20 -1.44 -18.06
N TYR A 6 -11.26 -0.51 -18.30
CA TYR A 6 -9.88 -0.66 -17.88
C TYR A 6 -9.76 -0.71 -16.36
N ILE A 7 -10.45 0.19 -15.66
CA ILE A 7 -10.45 0.23 -14.19
C ILE A 7 -11.02 -1.07 -13.63
N LEU A 8 -12.16 -1.53 -14.16
CA LEU A 8 -12.80 -2.79 -13.75
C LEU A 8 -11.88 -3.98 -13.98
N ASN A 9 -11.20 -4.05 -15.13
CA ASN A 9 -10.24 -5.12 -15.41
C ASN A 9 -9.12 -5.16 -14.38
N ILE A 10 -8.48 -4.01 -14.08
CA ILE A 10 -7.40 -3.96 -13.09
C ILE A 10 -7.91 -4.35 -11.70
N ALA A 11 -9.10 -3.89 -11.31
CA ALA A 11 -9.70 -4.23 -10.02
C ALA A 11 -9.94 -5.74 -9.89
N GLN A 12 -10.60 -6.36 -10.88
CA GLN A 12 -10.91 -7.78 -10.92
C GLN A 12 -9.66 -8.67 -10.95
N THR A 13 -8.61 -8.24 -11.65
CA THR A 13 -7.37 -9.01 -11.82
C THR A 13 -6.27 -8.62 -10.83
N SER A 14 -6.55 -7.70 -9.90
CA SER A 14 -5.56 -7.09 -9.00
C SER A 14 -4.72 -8.09 -8.22
N ALA A 15 -5.32 -9.20 -7.75
CA ALA A 15 -4.63 -10.25 -7.00
C ALA A 15 -3.47 -10.91 -7.77
N GLN A 16 -3.60 -11.03 -9.09
CA GLN A 16 -2.59 -11.64 -9.96
C GLN A 16 -1.48 -10.66 -10.36
N ARG A 17 -1.67 -9.36 -10.10
CA ARG A 17 -0.77 -8.27 -10.52
C ARG A 17 0.28 -7.92 -9.47
N TYR A 18 0.63 -8.87 -8.61
CA TYR A 18 1.69 -8.73 -7.61
C TYR A 18 2.90 -9.59 -7.98
N LYS A 19 4.08 -8.96 -8.06
CA LYS A 19 5.35 -9.66 -8.18
C LYS A 19 5.82 -10.12 -6.80
N LYS A 20 5.92 -11.43 -6.60
CA LYS A 20 6.49 -12.03 -5.39
C LYS A 20 8.02 -12.05 -5.47
N PHE A 21 8.70 -11.54 -4.44
CA PHE A 21 10.15 -11.67 -4.28
C PHE A 21 10.53 -11.71 -2.80
N HIS A 22 11.81 -11.91 -2.50
CA HIS A 22 12.30 -12.01 -1.14
C HIS A 22 13.40 -10.97 -0.88
N ILE A 23 13.42 -10.44 0.34
CA ILE A 23 14.53 -9.63 0.87
C ILE A 23 15.02 -10.23 2.18
N LYS A 24 16.30 -10.04 2.51
CA LYS A 24 16.84 -10.46 3.81
C LYS A 24 16.30 -9.55 4.92
N LYS A 25 15.83 -10.14 6.02
CA LYS A 25 15.54 -9.44 7.29
C LYS A 25 16.84 -9.18 8.05
N ARG A 26 16.80 -8.24 9.00
CA ARG A 26 17.94 -7.93 9.89
C ARG A 26 18.45 -9.16 10.66
N ASN A 27 17.57 -10.09 11.00
CA ASN A 27 17.91 -11.33 11.70
C ASN A 27 18.31 -12.48 10.76
N GLY A 28 18.63 -12.20 9.50
CA GLY A 28 19.08 -13.20 8.51
C GLY A 28 17.98 -14.00 7.81
N THR A 29 16.77 -14.06 8.36
CA THR A 29 15.62 -14.75 7.71
C THR A 29 15.11 -14.02 6.47
N LEU A 30 14.40 -14.71 5.57
CA LEU A 30 13.80 -14.07 4.39
C LEU A 30 12.43 -13.45 4.70
N ARG A 31 12.16 -12.28 4.12
CA ARG A 31 10.83 -11.66 4.06
C ARG A 31 10.31 -11.73 2.64
N THR A 32 9.17 -12.40 2.47
CA THR A 32 8.40 -12.35 1.23
C THR A 32 7.76 -10.97 1.08
N ILE A 33 7.92 -10.37 -0.09
CA ILE A 33 7.29 -9.11 -0.49
C ILE A 33 6.45 -9.38 -1.74
N PHE A 34 5.24 -8.83 -1.74
CA PHE A 34 4.36 -8.78 -2.90
C PHE A 34 4.33 -7.34 -3.39
N GLN A 35 5.07 -7.03 -4.45
CA GLN A 35 5.06 -5.70 -5.05
C GLN A 35 3.91 -5.59 -6.04
N PRO A 36 2.98 -4.64 -5.86
CA PRO A 36 1.94 -4.38 -6.84
C PRO A 36 2.56 -3.86 -8.14
N SER A 37 1.92 -4.17 -9.26
CA SER A 37 2.11 -3.49 -10.54
C SER A 37 1.91 -1.97 -10.41
N LYS A 38 2.39 -1.19 -11.38
CA LYS A 38 2.31 0.27 -11.35
C LYS A 38 0.86 0.74 -11.31
N GLU A 39 0.00 0.06 -12.05
CA GLU A 39 -1.44 0.29 -12.18
C GLU A 39 -2.15 0.07 -10.84
N VAL A 40 -1.95 -1.10 -10.22
CA VAL A 40 -2.53 -1.42 -8.90
C VAL A 40 -2.03 -0.44 -7.84
N LYS A 41 -0.74 -0.10 -7.86
CA LYS A 41 -0.17 0.87 -6.92
C LYS A 41 -0.77 2.27 -7.10
N GLY A 42 -1.06 2.67 -8.34
CA GLY A 42 -1.75 3.93 -8.65
C GLY A 42 -3.14 3.99 -8.02
N PHE A 43 -3.96 2.95 -8.23
CA PHE A 43 -5.29 2.88 -7.60
C PHE A 43 -5.22 2.83 -6.08
N GLN A 44 -4.31 2.04 -5.51
CA GLN A 44 -4.08 2.01 -4.06
C GLN A 44 -3.72 3.38 -3.50
N ARG A 45 -2.94 4.18 -4.23
CA ARG A 45 -2.58 5.53 -3.81
C ARG A 45 -3.79 6.46 -3.80
N ILE A 46 -4.64 6.39 -4.81
CA ILE A 46 -5.89 7.16 -4.87
C ILE A 46 -6.80 6.80 -3.69
N ILE A 47 -7.01 5.49 -3.44
CA ILE A 47 -7.80 5.02 -2.29
C ILE A 47 -7.19 5.51 -0.96
N HIS A 48 -5.87 5.45 -0.83
CA HIS A 48 -5.19 5.95 0.36
C HIS A 48 -5.44 7.44 0.58
N ASP A 49 -5.20 8.27 -0.43
CA ASP A 49 -5.27 9.73 -0.30
C ASP A 49 -6.73 10.22 -0.16
N GLU A 50 -7.66 9.61 -0.90
CA GLU A 50 -9.04 10.06 -0.93
C GLU A 50 -9.93 9.47 0.16
N VAL A 51 -9.59 8.29 0.69
CA VAL A 51 -10.43 7.57 1.65
C VAL A 51 -9.65 7.35 2.95
N LEU A 52 -8.57 6.56 2.91
CA LEU A 52 -7.97 6.03 4.13
C LEU A 52 -7.30 7.11 5.00
N LYS A 53 -6.62 8.09 4.39
CA LYS A 53 -5.94 9.18 5.09
C LYS A 53 -6.92 10.07 5.88
N LYS A 54 -8.19 10.12 5.48
CA LYS A 54 -9.22 10.97 6.09
C LYS A 54 -9.92 10.29 7.28
N LEU A 55 -9.71 8.99 7.49
CA LEU A 55 -10.31 8.27 8.61
C LEU A 55 -9.64 8.66 9.94
N PRO A 56 -10.42 8.79 11.03
CA PRO A 56 -9.86 9.13 12.33
C PRO A 56 -8.98 7.99 12.85
N SER A 57 -7.80 8.34 13.36
CA SER A 57 -6.89 7.42 14.07
C SER A 57 -6.90 7.71 15.56
N HIS A 58 -6.86 6.66 16.39
CA HIS A 58 -6.72 6.84 17.84
C HIS A 58 -5.45 7.65 18.18
N PRO A 59 -5.45 8.57 19.18
CA PRO A 59 -4.29 9.40 19.51
C PRO A 59 -3.02 8.62 19.87
N ALA A 60 -3.16 7.44 20.47
CA ALA A 60 -2.04 6.55 20.77
C ALA A 60 -1.39 5.90 19.53
N SER A 61 -2.00 6.03 18.34
CA SER A 61 -1.45 5.51 17.09
C SER A 61 -0.43 6.47 16.50
N THR A 62 0.83 6.08 16.52
CA THR A 62 1.96 6.91 16.06
C THR A 62 2.57 6.42 14.75
N ALA A 63 2.26 5.21 14.32
CA ALA A 63 2.81 4.63 13.10
C ALA A 63 2.17 5.22 11.83
N TYR A 64 2.97 5.34 10.77
CA TYR A 64 2.54 5.71 9.40
C TYR A 64 1.76 7.04 9.27
N LYS A 65 1.87 7.93 10.28
CA LYS A 65 1.25 9.25 10.29
C LYS A 65 2.26 10.32 9.88
N GLU A 66 1.79 11.28 9.10
CA GLU A 66 2.59 12.43 8.69
C GLU A 66 3.10 13.22 9.90
N GLY A 67 4.40 13.52 9.93
CA GLY A 67 5.05 14.21 11.05
C GLY A 67 5.39 13.35 12.27
N SER A 68 4.90 12.11 12.35
CA SER A 68 5.19 11.17 13.44
C SER A 68 6.56 10.49 13.30
N SER A 69 7.19 10.17 14.43
CA SER A 69 8.46 9.44 14.48
C SER A 69 8.54 8.62 15.75
N ILE A 70 9.12 7.42 15.67
CA ILE A 70 9.41 6.58 16.83
C ILE A 70 10.34 7.25 17.84
N LYS A 71 11.08 8.28 17.44
CA LYS A 71 11.97 9.05 18.32
C LYS A 71 11.28 10.22 19.02
N LYS A 72 10.07 10.58 18.58
CA LYS A 72 9.26 11.69 19.14
C LYS A 72 8.16 11.17 20.08
N GLN A 73 8.10 9.86 20.31
CA GLN A 73 7.24 9.25 21.33
C GLN A 73 7.79 9.49 22.72
#